data_AF-T0Q5U8-F1
#
_entry.id   AF-T0Q5U8-F1
#
_cell.length_a   1.000
_cell.length_b   1.000
_cell.length_c   1.000
_cell.angle_alpha   90.00
_cell.angle_beta   90.00
_cell.angle_gamma   90.00
#
_symmetry.space_group_name_H-M   'P 1'
#
loop_
_entity.id
_entity.type
_entity.pdbx_description
1 polymer ?
#
loop_
_entity_poly.entity_id
_entity_poly.type
_entity_poly.pdbx_seq_one_letter_code
_entity_poly.pdbx_strand_id
1 'polypeptide(L)'
;MAKRICLPTTTSSVSLPCVVLHTILRMVDNGADVTAYLAALPPSTLPPELVALRDLGAVVDLAKHWPTVRVVDVPFEYARLAIDALPAFVSLTVDAGFRALAWLGATLPPTMRVSLAVDLSVPGNHTAFSHVWGDNVIELTIPGNLLGHDAIPDILGRCVNVEDVAIESSQTTPEDIAVCLSALSTKHLDILTVDAGRCRMVDTTAIVAWLQGPNASCFSLSCDSVRDPTALASAIESSSTLSALDLKDVLDVQEALAASPKSLHHITVLMVRVPRLRSDVALGLLRKLVPTRVHTVSVDRNFQWNEGDEDQEVPDTAILNDLAAYSSLKSLFLN
;
A
#
# COMPACT_ATOMS: atom_id res chain seq x y z
N MET A 1 -58.51 -30.95 40.78
CA MET A 1 -57.25 -30.18 40.64
C MET A 1 -56.89 -30.08 39.16
N ALA A 2 -57.09 -28.93 38.54
CA ALA A 2 -56.85 -28.73 37.10
C ALA A 2 -55.41 -28.23 36.87
N LYS A 3 -54.60 -29.03 36.16
CA LYS A 3 -53.21 -28.72 35.81
C LYS A 3 -53.24 -27.74 34.64
N ARG A 4 -52.97 -26.44 34.89
CA ARG A 4 -52.80 -25.44 33.84
C ARG A 4 -51.53 -25.78 33.05
N ILE A 5 -51.71 -26.22 31.81
CA ILE A 5 -50.63 -26.37 30.84
C ILE A 5 -50.40 -24.98 30.26
N CYS A 6 -49.32 -24.31 30.67
CA CYS A 6 -48.85 -23.10 30.02
C CYS A 6 -48.28 -23.51 28.66
N LEU A 7 -49.03 -23.24 27.59
CA LEU A 7 -48.50 -23.30 26.22
C LEU A 7 -47.39 -22.24 26.10
N PRO A 8 -46.19 -22.60 25.61
CA PRO A 8 -45.14 -21.63 25.35
C PRO A 8 -45.66 -20.67 24.28
N THR A 9 -45.83 -19.40 24.64
CA THR A 9 -46.04 -18.33 23.66
C THR A 9 -44.79 -18.31 22.79
N THR A 10 -44.91 -18.71 21.52
CA THR A 10 -43.86 -18.54 20.52
C THR A 10 -43.65 -17.04 20.32
N THR A 11 -42.80 -16.45 21.15
CA THR A 11 -42.32 -15.09 20.96
C THR A 11 -41.57 -15.08 19.64
N SER A 12 -42.20 -14.53 18.61
CA SER A 12 -41.58 -14.25 17.32
C SER A 12 -40.27 -13.51 17.58
N SER A 13 -39.14 -14.19 17.36
CA SER A 13 -37.82 -13.59 17.52
C SER A 13 -37.71 -12.43 16.55
N VAL A 14 -37.54 -11.22 17.07
CA VAL A 14 -37.30 -10.03 16.25
C VAL A 14 -35.86 -10.14 15.76
N SER A 15 -35.69 -10.65 14.54
CA SER A 15 -34.40 -10.68 13.86
C SER A 15 -34.04 -9.25 13.43
N LEU A 16 -32.80 -8.83 13.73
CA LEU A 16 -32.26 -7.58 13.21
C LEU A 16 -32.11 -7.70 11.69
N PRO A 17 -32.44 -6.65 10.91
CA PRO A 17 -32.17 -6.65 9.48
C PRO A 17 -30.69 -6.92 9.20
N CYS A 18 -30.39 -7.75 8.20
CA CYS A 18 -29.03 -8.14 7.82
C CYS A 18 -28.09 -6.93 7.65
N VAL A 19 -28.58 -5.85 7.02
CA VAL A 19 -27.83 -4.60 6.82
C VAL A 19 -27.35 -3.98 8.15
N VAL A 20 -28.16 -4.08 9.21
CA VAL A 20 -27.81 -3.56 10.54
C VAL A 20 -26.69 -4.39 11.16
N LEU A 21 -26.74 -5.72 11.04
CA LEU A 21 -25.68 -6.60 11.54
C LEU A 21 -24.34 -6.32 10.85
N HIS A 22 -24.32 -6.20 9.51
CA HIS A 22 -23.12 -5.81 8.77
C HIS A 22 -22.59 -4.44 9.18
N THR A 23 -23.48 -3.48 9.43
CA THR A 23 -23.08 -2.14 9.89
C THR A 23 -22.43 -2.20 11.28
N ILE A 24 -23.01 -2.97 12.21
CA ILE A 24 -22.45 -3.16 13.55
C ILE A 24 -21.06 -3.81 13.44
N LEU A 25 -20.93 -4.88 12.66
CA LEU A 25 -19.65 -5.57 12.49
C LEU A 25 -18.57 -4.65 11.93
N ARG A 26 -18.90 -3.82 10.93
CA ARG A 26 -17.96 -2.82 10.36
C ARG A 26 -17.52 -1.73 11.33
N MET A 27 -18.22 -1.56 12.46
CA MET A 27 -17.83 -0.63 13.53
C MET A 27 -16.96 -1.31 14.59
N VAL A 28 -16.76 -2.63 14.53
CA VAL A 28 -15.92 -3.38 15.45
C VAL A 28 -14.54 -3.55 14.82
N ASP A 29 -13.52 -2.89 15.35
CA ASP A 29 -12.17 -2.94 14.79
C ASP A 29 -11.43 -4.24 15.13
N ASN A 30 -11.82 -4.91 16.22
CA ASN A 30 -11.12 -6.09 16.74
C ASN A 30 -11.84 -7.40 16.35
N GLY A 31 -11.12 -8.30 15.66
CA GLY A 31 -11.64 -9.60 15.27
C GLY A 31 -12.07 -10.50 16.44
N ALA A 32 -11.47 -10.37 17.63
CA ALA A 32 -11.88 -11.12 18.81
C ALA A 32 -13.28 -10.72 19.29
N ASP A 33 -13.60 -9.42 19.22
CA ASP A 33 -14.91 -8.89 19.58
C ASP A 33 -15.97 -9.30 18.55
N VAL A 34 -15.60 -9.38 17.27
CA VAL A 34 -16.45 -9.96 16.22
C VAL A 34 -16.78 -11.42 16.50
N THR A 35 -15.79 -12.24 16.86
CA THR A 35 -16.03 -13.64 17.25
C THR A 35 -16.98 -13.73 18.44
N ALA A 36 -16.74 -12.95 19.49
CA ALA A 36 -17.59 -12.93 20.69
C ALA A 36 -19.03 -12.49 20.35
N TYR A 37 -19.18 -11.46 19.51
CA TYR A 37 -20.47 -10.96 19.04
C TYR A 37 -21.23 -12.02 18.23
N LEU A 38 -20.58 -12.64 17.24
CA LEU A 38 -21.20 -13.68 16.41
C LEU A 38 -21.55 -14.94 17.21
N ALA A 39 -20.74 -15.30 18.21
CA ALA A 39 -21.01 -16.44 19.10
C ALA A 39 -22.20 -16.18 20.04
N ALA A 40 -22.46 -14.92 20.40
CA ALA A 40 -23.59 -14.53 21.24
C ALA A 40 -24.93 -14.56 20.48
N LEU A 41 -24.91 -14.53 19.15
CA LEU A 41 -26.12 -14.51 18.32
C LEU A 41 -26.60 -15.94 17.96
N PRO A 42 -27.92 -16.22 18.03
CA PRO A 42 -28.45 -17.51 17.59
C PRO A 42 -28.16 -17.75 16.09
N PRO A 43 -27.76 -18.97 15.68
CA PRO A 43 -27.48 -19.27 14.27
C PRO A 43 -28.65 -18.95 13.33
N SER A 44 -29.89 -19.10 13.79
CA SER A 44 -31.10 -18.82 13.02
C SER A 44 -31.34 -17.33 12.74
N THR A 45 -30.60 -16.44 13.40
CA THR A 45 -30.70 -14.98 13.22
C THR A 45 -29.61 -14.41 12.32
N LEU A 46 -28.59 -15.22 12.01
CA LEU A 46 -27.46 -14.81 11.19
C LEU A 46 -27.74 -15.12 9.71
N PRO A 47 -27.46 -14.20 8.79
CA PRO A 47 -27.44 -14.51 7.36
C PRO A 47 -26.28 -15.49 7.05
N PRO A 48 -26.32 -16.21 5.91
CA PRO A 48 -25.37 -17.28 5.60
C PRO A 48 -23.90 -16.86 5.67
N GLU A 49 -23.55 -15.67 5.19
CA GLU A 49 -22.19 -15.14 5.22
C GLU A 49 -21.67 -14.91 6.65
N LEU A 50 -22.53 -14.52 7.58
CA LEU A 50 -22.16 -14.32 8.99
C LEU A 50 -22.12 -15.64 9.76
N VAL A 51 -22.91 -16.64 9.33
CA VAL A 51 -22.75 -18.02 9.80
C VAL A 51 -21.39 -18.55 9.35
N ALA A 52 -21.03 -18.37 8.08
CA ALA A 52 -19.74 -18.77 7.55
C ALA A 52 -18.58 -18.05 8.27
N LEU A 53 -18.69 -16.75 8.53
CA LEU A 53 -17.69 -15.99 9.28
C LEU A 53 -17.55 -16.49 10.72
N ARG A 54 -18.66 -16.79 11.41
CA ARG A 54 -18.64 -17.36 12.77
C ARG A 54 -17.93 -18.70 12.78
N ASP A 55 -18.30 -19.58 11.84
CA ASP A 55 -17.75 -20.92 11.76
C ASP A 55 -16.28 -20.87 11.35
N LEU A 56 -15.87 -19.90 10.50
CA LEU A 56 -14.48 -19.61 10.17
C LEU A 56 -13.70 -19.18 11.42
N GLY A 57 -14.27 -18.29 12.24
CA GLY A 57 -13.65 -17.84 13.48
C GLY A 57 -13.49 -18.92 14.56
N ALA A 58 -14.15 -20.07 14.40
CA ALA A 58 -13.93 -21.23 15.24
C ALA A 58 -12.68 -22.04 14.83
N VAL A 59 -12.19 -21.87 13.60
CA VAL A 59 -11.06 -22.63 13.04
C VAL A 59 -9.85 -21.77 12.65
N VAL A 60 -10.05 -20.45 12.53
CA VAL A 60 -9.03 -19.45 12.18
C VAL A 60 -9.11 -18.29 13.17
N ASP A 61 -7.96 -17.70 13.50
CA ASP A 61 -7.85 -16.53 14.37
C ASP A 61 -8.33 -15.25 13.67
N LEU A 62 -9.59 -14.85 13.87
CA LEU A 62 -10.14 -13.63 13.24
C LEU A 62 -9.41 -12.35 13.65
N ALA A 63 -8.63 -12.33 14.74
CA ALA A 63 -7.84 -11.15 15.09
C ALA A 63 -6.79 -10.83 14.00
N LYS A 64 -6.42 -11.81 13.16
CA LYS A 64 -5.48 -11.64 12.03
C LYS A 64 -6.15 -11.43 10.68
N HIS A 65 -7.46 -11.66 10.59
CA HIS A 65 -8.21 -11.64 9.33
C HIS A 65 -9.36 -10.62 9.32
N TRP A 66 -9.52 -9.82 10.38
CA TRP A 66 -10.57 -8.81 10.48
C TRP A 66 -9.98 -7.40 10.47
N PRO A 67 -10.55 -6.45 9.69
CA PRO A 67 -11.66 -6.59 8.73
C PRO A 67 -11.21 -7.10 7.34
N THR A 68 -9.93 -7.40 7.18
CA THR A 68 -9.29 -7.82 5.92
C THR A 68 -8.90 -9.29 5.97
N VAL A 69 -9.48 -10.13 5.11
CA VAL A 69 -9.11 -11.54 5.09
C VAL A 69 -7.80 -11.76 4.35
N ARG A 70 -6.81 -12.32 5.04
CA ARG A 70 -5.54 -12.76 4.46
C ARG A 70 -5.65 -14.16 3.90
N VAL A 71 -5.67 -14.28 2.58
CA VAL A 71 -6.03 -15.52 1.87
C VAL A 71 -4.96 -16.61 2.05
N VAL A 72 -3.69 -16.24 2.20
CA VAL A 72 -2.56 -17.16 2.43
C VAL A 72 -2.61 -17.83 3.81
N ASP A 73 -3.13 -17.12 4.81
CA ASP A 73 -3.16 -17.60 6.20
C ASP A 73 -4.37 -18.51 6.48
N VAL A 74 -5.34 -18.61 5.56
CA VAL A 74 -6.49 -19.52 5.69
C VAL A 74 -6.07 -20.93 5.24
N PRO A 75 -6.16 -21.96 6.12
CA PRO A 75 -5.87 -23.33 5.74
C PRO A 75 -6.74 -23.79 4.57
N PHE A 76 -6.17 -24.59 3.66
CA PHE A 76 -6.83 -24.94 2.41
C PHE A 76 -8.16 -25.69 2.63
N GLU A 77 -8.26 -26.48 3.70
CA GLU A 77 -9.46 -27.22 4.09
C GLU A 77 -10.63 -26.31 4.48
N TYR A 78 -10.35 -25.06 4.87
CA TYR A 78 -11.35 -24.05 5.24
C TYR A 78 -11.52 -22.95 4.18
N ALA A 79 -10.88 -23.07 3.01
CA ALA A 79 -10.97 -22.07 1.95
C ALA A 79 -12.41 -21.80 1.52
N ARG A 80 -13.25 -22.84 1.37
CA ARG A 80 -14.67 -22.68 1.02
C ARG A 80 -15.44 -21.88 2.07
N LEU A 81 -15.17 -22.15 3.36
CA LEU A 81 -15.81 -21.45 4.45
C LEU A 81 -15.43 -19.96 4.46
N ALA A 82 -14.18 -19.64 4.18
CA ALA A 82 -13.72 -18.27 4.03
C ALA A 82 -14.31 -17.56 2.80
N ILE A 83 -14.47 -18.29 1.68
CA ILE A 83 -15.15 -17.78 0.47
C ILE A 83 -16.61 -17.44 0.77
N ASP A 84 -17.33 -18.32 1.47
CA ASP A 84 -18.73 -18.09 1.85
C ASP A 84 -18.88 -16.90 2.82
N ALA A 85 -17.82 -16.59 3.59
CA ALA A 85 -17.75 -15.45 4.50
C ALA A 85 -17.35 -14.12 3.82
N LEU A 86 -16.90 -14.13 2.55
CA LEU A 86 -16.38 -12.94 1.85
C LEU A 86 -17.28 -11.70 1.92
N PRO A 87 -18.61 -11.81 1.76
CA PRO A 87 -19.48 -10.63 1.84
C PRO A 87 -19.47 -9.91 3.20
N ALA A 88 -18.96 -10.55 4.26
CA ALA A 88 -18.83 -9.95 5.59
C ALA A 88 -17.54 -9.15 5.79
N PHE A 89 -16.49 -9.44 5.02
CA PHE A 89 -15.22 -8.72 5.09
C PHE A 89 -15.28 -7.40 4.32
N VAL A 90 -14.40 -6.46 4.67
CA VAL A 90 -14.27 -5.16 3.99
C VAL A 90 -13.35 -5.28 2.78
N SER A 91 -12.27 -6.03 2.94
CA SER A 91 -11.21 -6.17 1.95
C SER A 91 -10.57 -7.56 2.00
N LEU A 92 -9.79 -7.84 0.96
CA LEU A 92 -9.09 -9.10 0.74
C LEU A 92 -7.61 -8.81 0.52
N THR A 93 -6.72 -9.59 1.14
CA THR A 93 -5.29 -9.55 0.84
C THR A 93 -4.82 -10.91 0.33
N VAL A 94 -4.23 -10.90 -0.86
CA VAL A 94 -3.59 -12.08 -1.48
C VAL A 94 -2.09 -11.87 -1.42
N ASP A 95 -1.47 -12.41 -0.37
CA ASP A 95 -0.02 -12.36 -0.18
C ASP A 95 0.71 -13.37 -1.08
N ALA A 96 2.04 -13.23 -1.14
CA ALA A 96 2.93 -14.19 -1.78
C ALA A 96 2.79 -15.61 -1.19
N GLY A 97 3.10 -16.64 -1.98
CA GLY A 97 3.05 -18.05 -1.57
C GLY A 97 1.66 -18.68 -1.62
N PHE A 98 0.66 -17.99 -2.18
CA PHE A 98 -0.70 -18.48 -2.25
C PHE A 98 -0.88 -19.70 -3.18
N ARG A 99 -1.56 -20.75 -2.68
CA ARG A 99 -1.72 -22.04 -3.38
C ARG A 99 -3.16 -22.51 -3.61
N ALA A 100 -4.15 -21.89 -2.97
CA ALA A 100 -5.49 -22.46 -2.94
C ALA A 100 -6.36 -22.02 -4.14
N LEU A 101 -6.30 -22.74 -5.25
CA LEU A 101 -7.10 -22.45 -6.46
C LEU A 101 -8.61 -22.31 -6.23
N ALA A 102 -9.15 -22.85 -5.13
CA ALA A 102 -10.56 -22.71 -4.77
C ALA A 102 -11.04 -21.25 -4.74
N TRP A 103 -10.16 -20.31 -4.41
CA TRP A 103 -10.47 -18.88 -4.35
C TRP A 103 -10.75 -18.26 -5.72
N LEU A 104 -10.17 -18.78 -6.81
CA LEU A 104 -10.40 -18.25 -8.16
C LEU A 104 -11.85 -18.37 -8.62
N GLY A 105 -12.64 -19.27 -7.99
CA GLY A 105 -14.07 -19.40 -8.27
C GLY A 105 -14.96 -18.44 -7.47
N ALA A 106 -14.39 -17.68 -6.52
CA ALA A 106 -15.18 -16.81 -5.67
C ALA A 106 -15.59 -15.53 -6.41
N THR A 107 -16.87 -15.20 -6.31
CA THR A 107 -17.40 -13.92 -6.78
C THR A 107 -17.24 -12.89 -5.68
N LEU A 108 -16.41 -11.87 -5.91
CA LEU A 108 -16.23 -10.79 -4.95
C LEU A 108 -17.42 -9.82 -5.00
N PRO A 109 -17.84 -9.26 -3.86
CA PRO A 109 -18.72 -8.09 -3.86
C PRO A 109 -18.10 -6.97 -4.72
N PRO A 110 -18.89 -6.21 -5.50
CA PRO A 110 -18.36 -5.14 -6.36
C PRO A 110 -17.59 -4.05 -5.61
N THR A 111 -17.88 -3.87 -4.32
CA THR A 111 -17.22 -2.87 -3.45
C THR A 111 -16.03 -3.43 -2.69
N MET A 112 -15.74 -4.74 -2.81
CA MET A 112 -14.64 -5.35 -2.08
C MET A 112 -13.32 -4.94 -2.71
N ARG A 113 -12.42 -4.43 -1.86
CA ARG A 113 -11.10 -3.96 -2.23
C ARG A 113 -10.08 -5.09 -2.09
N VAL A 114 -9.25 -5.31 -3.11
CA VAL A 114 -8.24 -6.36 -3.14
C VAL A 114 -6.85 -5.76 -3.12
N SER A 115 -6.02 -6.21 -2.19
CA SER A 115 -4.59 -5.98 -2.17
C SER A 115 -3.88 -7.25 -2.64
N LEU A 116 -3.08 -7.14 -3.69
CA LEU A 116 -2.44 -8.26 -4.38
C LEU A 116 -0.92 -8.12 -4.33
N ALA A 117 -0.24 -9.06 -3.68
CA ALA A 117 1.21 -9.22 -3.80
C ALA A 117 1.50 -10.29 -4.86
N VAL A 118 2.16 -9.90 -5.95
CA VAL A 118 2.46 -10.80 -7.06
C VAL A 118 3.56 -11.78 -6.65
N ASP A 119 3.35 -13.08 -6.80
CA ASP A 119 4.38 -14.10 -6.57
C ASP A 119 4.40 -15.16 -7.67
N LEU A 120 5.31 -15.01 -8.64
CA LEU A 120 5.42 -15.98 -9.74
C LEU A 120 6.16 -17.27 -9.35
N SER A 121 6.55 -17.44 -8.08
CA SER A 121 7.06 -18.73 -7.59
C SER A 121 6.01 -19.84 -7.66
N VAL A 122 4.72 -19.47 -7.73
CA VAL A 122 3.60 -20.38 -7.99
C VAL A 122 3.02 -20.08 -9.38
N PRO A 123 3.41 -20.83 -10.42
CA PRO A 123 3.04 -20.54 -11.81
C PRO A 123 1.52 -20.50 -12.02
N GLY A 124 1.05 -19.48 -12.77
CA GLY A 124 -0.32 -19.39 -13.27
C GLY A 124 -1.37 -18.78 -12.31
N ASN A 125 -1.12 -18.77 -11.00
CA ASN A 125 -2.11 -18.27 -10.04
C ASN A 125 -2.40 -16.78 -10.20
N HIS A 126 -1.37 -15.94 -10.27
CA HIS A 126 -1.51 -14.49 -10.29
C HIS A 126 -2.16 -13.97 -11.57
N THR A 127 -1.84 -14.56 -12.72
CA THR A 127 -2.53 -14.26 -13.98
C THR A 127 -4.00 -14.64 -13.88
N ALA A 128 -4.35 -15.80 -13.31
CA ALA A 128 -5.74 -16.16 -13.10
C ALA A 128 -6.46 -15.18 -12.15
N PHE A 129 -5.80 -14.72 -11.07
CA PHE A 129 -6.37 -13.73 -10.17
C PHE A 129 -6.59 -12.37 -10.82
N SER A 130 -5.62 -11.85 -11.57
CA SER A 130 -5.79 -10.58 -12.28
C SER A 130 -6.90 -10.68 -13.33
N HIS A 131 -7.13 -11.85 -13.92
CA HIS A 131 -8.26 -12.09 -14.81
C HIS A 131 -9.62 -12.09 -14.12
N VAL A 132 -9.74 -12.65 -12.91
CA VAL A 132 -11.03 -12.78 -12.22
C VAL A 132 -11.33 -11.55 -11.36
N TRP A 133 -10.32 -10.95 -10.73
CA TRP A 133 -10.46 -9.89 -9.74
C TRP A 133 -9.72 -8.60 -10.09
N GLY A 134 -9.15 -8.47 -11.29
CA GLY A 134 -8.36 -7.29 -11.68
C GLY A 134 -9.07 -5.96 -11.45
N ASP A 135 -10.38 -5.89 -11.68
CA ASP A 135 -11.19 -4.69 -11.44
C ASP A 135 -11.35 -4.34 -9.94
N ASN A 136 -11.14 -5.29 -9.04
CA ASN A 136 -11.21 -5.10 -7.59
C ASN A 136 -9.83 -4.78 -6.97
N VAL A 137 -8.74 -4.95 -7.73
CA VAL A 137 -7.38 -4.68 -7.24
C VAL A 137 -7.17 -3.17 -7.10
N ILE A 138 -6.94 -2.74 -5.85
CA ILE A 138 -6.66 -1.35 -5.47
C ILE A 138 -5.20 -1.15 -5.05
N GLU A 139 -4.54 -2.20 -4.57
CA GLU A 139 -3.19 -2.20 -4.06
C GLU A 139 -2.44 -3.35 -4.73
N LEU A 140 -1.27 -3.06 -5.28
CA LEU A 140 -0.48 -4.03 -6.04
C LEU A 140 0.99 -3.95 -5.66
N THR A 141 1.52 -5.04 -5.10
CA THR A 141 2.94 -5.15 -4.75
C THR A 141 3.61 -6.13 -5.71
N ILE A 142 4.72 -5.71 -6.32
CA ILE A 142 5.50 -6.49 -7.28
C ILE A 142 6.91 -6.68 -6.72
N PRO A 143 7.21 -7.86 -6.16
CA PRO A 143 8.56 -8.26 -5.79
C PRO A 143 9.47 -8.28 -7.02
N GLY A 144 10.68 -7.78 -6.84
CA GLY A 144 11.58 -7.44 -7.94
C GLY A 144 12.33 -8.63 -8.49
N ASN A 145 12.42 -9.72 -7.73
CA ASN A 145 12.87 -11.01 -8.26
C ASN A 145 11.94 -11.58 -9.35
N LEU A 146 10.80 -10.94 -9.62
CA LEU A 146 9.83 -11.33 -10.64
C LEU A 146 9.83 -10.41 -11.86
N LEU A 147 10.57 -9.30 -11.81
CA LEU A 147 10.67 -8.36 -12.92
C LEU A 147 11.44 -9.03 -14.08
N GLY A 148 10.96 -8.81 -15.30
CA GLY A 148 11.43 -9.49 -16.52
C GLY A 148 10.63 -10.74 -16.90
N HIS A 149 9.65 -11.14 -16.08
CA HIS A 149 8.70 -12.17 -16.49
C HIS A 149 7.59 -11.56 -17.37
N ASP A 150 7.34 -12.19 -18.53
CA ASP A 150 6.35 -11.74 -19.53
C ASP A 150 4.90 -11.62 -19.01
N ALA A 151 4.62 -12.15 -17.81
CA ALA A 151 3.28 -12.14 -17.22
C ALA A 151 2.97 -10.83 -16.46
N ILE A 152 4.01 -10.11 -15.99
CA ILE A 152 3.81 -8.90 -15.18
C ILE A 152 3.06 -7.82 -15.97
N PRO A 153 3.42 -7.48 -17.23
CA PRO A 153 2.69 -6.48 -17.99
C PRO A 153 1.20 -6.83 -18.20
N ASP A 154 0.87 -8.10 -18.40
CA ASP A 154 -0.52 -8.55 -18.53
C ASP A 154 -1.29 -8.40 -17.21
N ILE A 155 -0.67 -8.76 -16.07
CA ILE A 155 -1.27 -8.56 -14.74
C ILE A 155 -1.55 -7.07 -14.50
N LEU A 156 -0.56 -6.20 -14.76
CA LEU A 156 -0.68 -4.76 -14.58
C LEU A 156 -1.77 -4.16 -15.45
N GLY A 157 -1.82 -4.56 -16.73
CA GLY A 157 -2.83 -4.07 -17.68
C GLY A 157 -4.27 -4.48 -17.31
N ARG A 158 -4.45 -5.50 -16.48
CA ARG A 158 -5.78 -5.95 -15.98
C ARG A 158 -6.21 -5.24 -14.70
N CYS A 159 -5.27 -4.72 -13.91
CA CYS A 159 -5.57 -4.04 -12.65
C CYS A 159 -5.92 -2.56 -12.92
N VAL A 160 -7.07 -2.31 -13.53
CA VAL A 160 -7.42 -0.98 -14.07
C VAL A 160 -7.78 0.05 -13.00
N ASN A 161 -8.20 -0.39 -11.81
CA ASN A 161 -8.63 0.43 -10.69
C ASN A 161 -7.57 0.52 -9.58
N VAL A 162 -6.30 0.20 -9.88
CA VAL A 162 -5.22 0.28 -8.91
C VAL A 162 -5.02 1.73 -8.45
N GLU A 163 -4.94 1.92 -7.14
CA GLU A 163 -4.74 3.20 -6.45
C GLU A 163 -3.32 3.27 -5.85
N ASP A 164 -2.76 2.14 -5.41
CA ASP A 164 -1.41 2.04 -4.84
C ASP A 164 -0.61 0.92 -5.52
N VAL A 165 0.58 1.27 -6.01
CA VAL A 165 1.52 0.33 -6.60
C VAL A 165 2.87 0.43 -5.91
N ALA A 166 3.38 -0.71 -5.45
CA ALA A 166 4.74 -0.87 -4.97
C ALA A 166 5.52 -1.84 -5.87
N ILE A 167 6.64 -1.39 -6.43
CA ILE A 167 7.60 -2.20 -7.19
C ILE A 167 8.86 -2.29 -6.34
N GLU A 168 9.19 -3.48 -5.84
CA GLU A 168 10.26 -3.66 -4.85
C GLU A 168 11.39 -4.55 -5.36
N SER A 169 12.49 -3.98 -5.84
CA SER A 169 13.58 -4.73 -6.45
C SER A 169 14.95 -4.51 -5.85
N SER A 170 15.61 -5.63 -5.56
CA SER A 170 17.03 -5.68 -5.25
C SER A 170 17.93 -6.01 -6.45
N GLN A 171 17.39 -6.61 -7.54
CA GLN A 171 18.20 -7.24 -8.61
C GLN A 171 17.53 -7.18 -10.00
N THR A 172 17.10 -6.00 -10.44
CA THR A 172 16.39 -5.88 -11.74
C THR A 172 17.11 -4.96 -12.71
N THR A 173 16.93 -5.23 -14.01
CA THR A 173 17.44 -4.38 -15.07
C THR A 173 16.58 -3.11 -15.22
N PRO A 174 17.14 -1.98 -15.69
CA PRO A 174 16.35 -0.78 -15.94
C PRO A 174 15.21 -1.01 -16.94
N GLU A 175 15.39 -1.94 -17.88
CA GLU A 175 14.43 -2.27 -18.93
C GLU A 175 13.18 -2.94 -18.35
N ASP A 176 13.33 -3.88 -17.42
CA ASP A 176 12.19 -4.57 -16.82
C ASP A 176 11.32 -3.62 -15.98
N ILE A 177 11.95 -2.68 -15.26
CA ILE A 177 11.24 -1.63 -14.51
C ILE A 177 10.46 -0.74 -15.49
N ALA A 178 11.09 -0.31 -16.58
CA ALA A 178 10.45 0.51 -17.60
C ALA A 178 9.24 -0.20 -18.23
N VAL A 179 9.38 -1.49 -18.54
CA VAL A 179 8.29 -2.33 -19.07
C VAL A 179 7.13 -2.38 -18.07
N CYS A 180 7.40 -2.63 -16.79
CA CYS A 180 6.36 -2.66 -15.76
C CYS A 180 5.67 -1.31 -15.60
N LEU A 181 6.43 -0.22 -15.46
CA LEU A 181 5.87 1.13 -15.35
C LEU A 181 5.01 1.50 -16.56
N SER A 182 5.42 1.10 -17.77
CA SER A 182 4.65 1.37 -19.00
C SER A 182 3.33 0.60 -19.09
N ALA A 183 3.20 -0.53 -18.38
CA ALA A 183 2.00 -1.36 -18.37
C ALA A 183 0.98 -0.93 -17.30
N LEU A 184 1.37 -0.04 -16.37
CA LEU A 184 0.49 0.43 -15.30
C LEU A 184 -0.65 1.30 -15.83
N SER A 185 -1.86 1.03 -15.34
CA SER A 185 -2.98 1.96 -15.47
C SER A 185 -2.74 3.16 -14.55
N THR A 186 -2.58 4.35 -15.11
CA THR A 186 -2.41 5.60 -14.35
C THR A 186 -3.73 6.31 -14.03
N LYS A 187 -4.87 5.75 -14.47
CA LYS A 187 -6.18 6.40 -14.39
C LYS A 187 -6.64 6.64 -12.95
N HIS A 188 -6.38 5.70 -12.07
CA HIS A 188 -6.77 5.74 -10.65
C HIS A 188 -5.57 5.71 -9.70
N LEU A 189 -4.35 5.60 -10.25
CA LEU A 189 -3.12 5.49 -9.47
C LEU A 189 -2.82 6.78 -8.71
N ASP A 190 -2.81 6.66 -7.39
CA ASP A 190 -2.61 7.74 -6.41
C ASP A 190 -1.22 7.67 -5.76
N ILE A 191 -0.79 6.45 -5.42
CA ILE A 191 0.46 6.16 -4.74
C ILE A 191 1.34 5.30 -5.64
N LEU A 192 2.58 5.73 -5.86
CA LEU A 192 3.58 4.95 -6.58
C LEU A 192 4.87 4.87 -5.77
N THR A 193 5.25 3.65 -5.43
CA THR A 193 6.52 3.32 -4.79
C THR A 193 7.36 2.48 -5.74
N VAL A 194 8.54 2.99 -6.10
CA VAL A 194 9.53 2.27 -6.91
C VAL A 194 10.80 2.15 -6.11
N ASP A 195 11.06 0.96 -5.56
CA ASP A 195 12.38 0.59 -5.08
C ASP A 195 13.07 -0.25 -6.14
N ALA A 196 14.06 0.32 -6.80
CA ALA A 196 14.90 -0.34 -7.78
C ALA A 196 16.25 -0.75 -7.18
N GLY A 197 16.45 -0.59 -5.86
CA GLY A 197 17.69 -0.94 -5.18
C GLY A 197 18.88 -0.22 -5.81
N ARG A 198 19.88 -0.99 -6.27
CA ARG A 198 21.09 -0.45 -6.91
C ARG A 198 20.99 -0.35 -8.43
N CYS A 199 19.78 -0.30 -8.98
CA CYS A 199 19.58 -0.15 -10.41
C CYS A 199 20.00 1.26 -10.86
N ARG A 200 20.82 1.31 -11.91
CA ARG A 200 21.33 2.57 -12.49
C ARG A 200 20.54 2.92 -13.73
N MET A 201 20.33 4.22 -13.95
CA MET A 201 19.68 4.76 -15.14
C MET A 201 18.24 4.25 -15.34
N VAL A 202 17.45 4.21 -14.27
CA VAL A 202 16.01 3.87 -14.36
C VAL A 202 15.32 4.83 -15.35
N ASP A 203 14.53 4.29 -16.29
CA ASP A 203 13.74 5.10 -17.21
C ASP A 203 12.48 5.61 -16.50
N THR A 204 12.43 6.92 -16.27
CA THR A 204 11.38 7.59 -15.50
C THR A 204 10.28 8.17 -16.39
N THR A 205 10.26 7.87 -17.69
CA THR A 205 9.30 8.46 -18.64
C THR A 205 7.84 8.22 -18.22
N ALA A 206 7.51 6.99 -17.81
CA ALA A 206 6.17 6.65 -17.33
C ALA A 206 5.83 7.33 -15.99
N ILE A 207 6.80 7.47 -15.09
CA ILE A 207 6.64 8.20 -13.82
C ILE A 207 6.36 9.68 -14.09
N VAL A 208 7.10 10.30 -15.01
CA VAL A 208 6.88 11.69 -15.43
C VAL A 208 5.47 11.88 -15.98
N ALA A 209 4.99 10.96 -16.83
CA ALA A 209 3.64 11.02 -17.37
C ALA A 209 2.57 10.88 -16.27
N TRP A 210 2.78 10.00 -15.30
CA TRP A 210 1.88 9.84 -14.15
C TRP A 210 1.87 11.05 -13.22
N LEU A 211 3.03 11.64 -12.91
CA LEU A 211 3.15 12.85 -12.08
C LEU A 211 2.45 14.07 -12.69
N GLN A 212 2.35 14.11 -14.02
CA GLN A 212 1.59 15.12 -14.77
C GLN A 212 0.07 14.84 -14.80
N GLY A 213 -0.34 13.66 -14.34
CA GLY A 213 -1.73 13.26 -14.18
C GLY A 213 -2.42 13.92 -12.99
N PRO A 214 -3.75 13.75 -12.87
CA PRO A 214 -4.55 14.45 -11.87
C PRO A 214 -4.56 13.79 -10.48
N ASN A 215 -3.98 12.60 -10.34
CA ASN A 215 -4.17 11.77 -9.15
C ASN A 215 -2.88 11.50 -8.37
N ALA A 216 -1.69 11.83 -8.87
CA ALA A 216 -0.44 11.49 -8.19
C ALA A 216 -0.33 12.26 -6.86
N SER A 217 -0.59 11.63 -5.70
CA SER A 217 -0.48 12.28 -4.38
C SER A 217 0.75 11.86 -3.59
N CYS A 218 1.25 10.64 -3.77
CA CYS A 218 2.40 10.11 -3.06
C CYS A 218 3.38 9.41 -4.00
N PHE A 219 4.62 9.88 -4.02
CA PHE A 219 5.69 9.30 -4.84
C PHE A 219 6.88 8.91 -3.98
N SER A 220 7.29 7.65 -4.07
CA SER A 220 8.51 7.13 -3.47
C SER A 220 9.43 6.53 -4.53
N LEU A 221 10.69 6.94 -4.54
CA LEU A 221 11.72 6.42 -5.45
C LEU A 221 13.00 6.07 -4.68
N SER A 222 13.47 4.85 -4.88
CA SER A 222 14.74 4.33 -4.39
C SER A 222 15.54 3.73 -5.54
N CYS A 223 16.65 4.36 -5.95
CA CYS A 223 17.52 3.85 -7.02
C CYS A 223 18.89 4.54 -7.02
N ASP A 224 19.93 3.96 -7.65
CA ASP A 224 21.26 4.59 -7.76
C ASP A 224 21.23 5.87 -8.63
N SER A 225 20.51 5.84 -9.76
CA SER A 225 20.40 6.97 -10.69
C SER A 225 19.24 6.80 -11.68
N VAL A 226 18.80 7.90 -12.29
CA VAL A 226 17.75 7.92 -13.32
C VAL A 226 18.30 8.42 -14.66
N ARG A 227 17.61 8.09 -15.75
CA ARG A 227 18.04 8.46 -17.10
C ARG A 227 17.97 9.97 -17.38
N ASP A 228 16.95 10.64 -16.87
CA ASP A 228 16.76 12.09 -17.01
C ASP A 228 16.30 12.72 -15.67
N PRO A 229 17.24 13.05 -14.77
CA PRO A 229 16.90 13.58 -13.45
C PRO A 229 16.26 14.96 -13.53
N THR A 230 16.56 15.75 -14.57
CA THR A 230 16.01 17.10 -14.72
C THR A 230 14.54 17.05 -15.16
N ALA A 231 14.19 16.15 -16.09
CA ALA A 231 12.80 15.94 -16.48
C ALA A 231 11.96 15.44 -15.30
N LEU A 232 12.46 14.47 -14.53
CA LEU A 232 11.77 13.98 -13.34
C LEU A 232 11.61 15.08 -12.27
N ALA A 233 12.67 15.81 -11.96
CA ALA A 233 12.61 16.95 -11.03
C ALA A 233 11.58 17.99 -11.46
N SER A 234 11.56 18.36 -12.75
CA SER A 234 10.57 19.30 -13.26
C SER A 234 9.14 18.76 -13.19
N ALA A 235 8.94 17.46 -13.39
CA ALA A 235 7.64 16.82 -13.26
C ALA A 235 7.12 16.89 -11.82
N ILE A 236 7.97 16.52 -10.84
CA ILE A 236 7.69 16.64 -9.40
C ILE A 236 7.29 18.08 -9.06
N GLU A 237 8.07 19.07 -9.48
CA GLU A 237 7.79 20.48 -9.19
C GLU A 237 6.50 21.00 -9.82
N SER A 238 6.11 20.44 -10.97
CA SER A 238 4.88 20.83 -11.68
C SER A 238 3.64 20.10 -11.20
N SER A 239 3.78 19.01 -10.45
CA SER A 239 2.65 18.22 -9.98
C SER A 239 1.90 18.98 -8.89
N SER A 240 0.66 19.39 -9.16
CA SER A 240 -0.15 20.12 -8.19
C SER A 240 -0.83 19.22 -7.15
N THR A 241 -0.89 17.91 -7.43
CA THR A 241 -1.58 16.90 -6.61
C THR A 241 -0.64 16.20 -5.66
N LEU A 242 0.66 16.19 -5.99
CA LEU A 242 1.68 15.54 -5.18
C LEU A 242 1.76 16.25 -3.81
N SER A 243 1.73 15.47 -2.74
CA SER A 243 1.77 15.97 -1.37
C SER A 243 2.82 15.24 -0.52
N ALA A 244 3.14 13.99 -0.86
CA ALA A 244 4.18 13.20 -0.24
C ALA A 244 5.27 12.82 -1.24
N LEU A 245 6.52 13.04 -0.85
CA LEU A 245 7.70 12.72 -1.64
C LEU A 245 8.74 12.00 -0.77
N ASP A 246 9.13 10.80 -1.20
CA ASP A 246 10.19 9.99 -0.58
C ASP A 246 11.28 9.69 -1.62
N LEU A 247 12.49 10.19 -1.41
CA LEU A 247 13.63 10.02 -2.31
C LEU A 247 14.78 9.35 -1.57
N LYS A 248 14.99 8.07 -1.84
CA LYS A 248 16.05 7.25 -1.22
C LYS A 248 17.16 6.97 -2.22
N ASP A 249 18.39 7.27 -1.86
CA ASP A 249 19.60 6.90 -2.63
C ASP A 249 19.66 7.46 -4.09
N VAL A 250 18.68 8.26 -4.52
CA VAL A 250 18.57 8.88 -5.86
C VAL A 250 19.14 10.31 -5.89
N LEU A 251 20.45 10.39 -5.69
CA LEU A 251 21.15 11.68 -5.49
C LEU A 251 21.03 12.64 -6.68
N ASP A 252 21.03 12.14 -7.91
CA ASP A 252 20.96 12.96 -9.12
C ASP A 252 19.62 13.73 -9.24
N VAL A 253 18.49 13.10 -8.90
CA VAL A 253 17.18 13.76 -8.84
C VAL A 253 17.14 14.76 -7.69
N GLN A 254 17.69 14.40 -6.52
CA GLN A 254 17.76 15.30 -5.37
C GLN A 254 18.59 16.56 -5.68
N GLU A 255 19.73 16.41 -6.36
CA GLU A 255 20.57 17.51 -6.84
C GLU A 255 19.84 18.38 -7.86
N ALA A 256 19.17 17.77 -8.83
CA ALA A 256 18.39 18.49 -9.84
C ALA A 256 17.24 19.30 -9.21
N LEU A 257 16.54 18.70 -8.23
CA LEU A 257 15.54 19.39 -7.42
C LEU A 257 16.17 20.52 -6.61
N ALA A 258 17.29 20.31 -5.91
CA ALA A 258 17.93 21.35 -5.11
C ALA A 258 18.43 22.54 -5.96
N ALA A 259 18.92 22.28 -7.18
CA ALA A 259 19.42 23.30 -8.10
C ALA A 259 18.31 24.07 -8.84
N SER A 260 17.12 23.47 -9.00
CA SER A 260 16.02 24.12 -9.71
C SER A 260 15.49 25.35 -8.95
N PRO A 261 15.13 26.45 -9.64
CA PRO A 261 14.62 27.66 -8.98
C PRO A 261 13.14 27.58 -8.56
N LYS A 262 12.39 26.53 -8.95
CA LYS A 262 10.96 26.40 -8.61
C LYS A 262 10.77 26.01 -7.14
N SER A 263 9.61 26.22 -6.54
CA SER A 263 9.33 25.80 -5.15
C SER A 263 8.56 24.48 -5.09
N LEU A 264 8.76 23.70 -4.03
CA LEU A 264 8.03 22.46 -3.72
C LEU A 264 6.85 22.75 -2.78
N HIS A 265 6.05 23.77 -3.12
CA HIS A 265 5.07 24.34 -2.20
C HIS A 265 3.85 23.46 -1.93
N HIS A 266 3.63 22.43 -2.75
CA HIS A 266 2.56 21.44 -2.61
C HIS A 266 2.94 20.29 -1.66
N ILE A 267 4.23 20.04 -1.44
CA ILE A 267 4.71 18.96 -0.58
C ILE A 267 4.46 19.26 0.89
N THR A 268 3.83 18.32 1.59
CA THR A 268 3.57 18.35 3.03
C THR A 268 4.31 17.25 3.80
N VAL A 269 4.75 16.19 3.11
CA VAL A 269 5.62 15.12 3.62
C VAL A 269 6.86 15.03 2.74
N LEU A 270 8.04 15.24 3.34
CA LEU A 270 9.32 15.00 2.67
C LEU A 270 10.10 13.93 3.43
N MET A 271 10.50 12.89 2.72
CA MET A 271 11.48 11.90 3.19
C MET A 271 12.63 11.88 2.20
N VAL A 272 13.85 12.07 2.70
CA VAL A 272 15.05 12.04 1.86
C VAL A 272 16.12 11.22 2.55
N ARG A 273 16.79 10.36 1.79
CA ARG A 273 18.05 9.75 2.20
C ARG A 273 19.18 10.38 1.41
N VAL A 274 20.11 11.04 2.11
CA VAL A 274 21.27 11.71 1.51
C VAL A 274 22.56 11.15 2.09
N PRO A 275 23.61 10.96 1.28
CA PRO A 275 24.94 10.71 1.83
C PRO A 275 25.36 11.86 2.75
N ARG A 276 26.01 11.56 3.89
CA ARG A 276 26.44 12.56 4.88
C ARG A 276 27.18 13.76 4.28
N LEU A 277 28.04 13.49 3.30
CA LEU A 277 28.85 14.48 2.60
C LEU A 277 28.03 15.45 1.73
N ARG A 278 26.74 15.18 1.50
CA ARG A 278 25.84 15.96 0.64
C ARG A 278 24.69 16.60 1.42
N SER A 279 24.98 17.06 2.64
CA SER A 279 24.01 17.76 3.49
C SER A 279 23.52 19.08 2.86
N ASP A 280 24.30 19.66 1.95
CA ASP A 280 23.91 20.81 1.12
C ASP A 280 22.68 20.53 0.25
N VAL A 281 22.55 19.31 -0.29
CA VAL A 281 21.40 18.88 -1.09
C VAL A 281 20.14 18.83 -0.23
N ALA A 282 20.21 18.23 0.96
CA ALA A 282 19.09 18.19 1.89
C ALA A 282 18.65 19.60 2.31
N LEU A 283 19.59 20.49 2.64
CA LEU A 283 19.31 21.90 2.93
C LEU A 283 18.67 22.60 1.73
N GLY A 284 19.19 22.35 0.53
CA GLY A 284 18.62 22.85 -0.72
C GLY A 284 17.14 22.48 -0.83
N LEU A 285 16.80 21.20 -0.66
CA LEU A 285 15.42 20.70 -0.71
C LEU A 285 14.52 21.31 0.38
N LEU A 286 14.99 21.38 1.63
CA LEU A 286 14.24 21.99 2.73
C LEU A 286 13.90 23.46 2.43
N ARG A 287 14.81 24.21 1.83
CA ARG A 287 14.54 25.61 1.47
C ARG A 287 13.49 25.79 0.38
N LYS A 288 13.15 24.73 -0.37
CA LYS A 288 12.10 24.75 -1.41
C LYS A 288 10.70 24.53 -0.86
N LEU A 289 10.58 24.02 0.37
CA LEU A 289 9.29 23.73 1.00
C LEU A 289 8.66 24.97 1.61
N VAL A 290 7.36 24.92 1.90
CA VAL A 290 6.67 25.95 2.71
C VAL A 290 6.63 25.50 4.18
N PRO A 291 7.36 26.17 5.10
CA PRO A 291 7.48 25.71 6.49
C PRO A 291 6.15 25.59 7.26
N THR A 292 5.12 26.33 6.85
CA THR A 292 3.79 26.31 7.46
C THR A 292 2.86 25.23 6.91
N ARG A 293 3.31 24.42 5.93
CA ARG A 293 2.49 23.35 5.32
C ARG A 293 3.05 21.96 5.59
N VAL A 294 4.35 21.87 5.80
CA VAL A 294 5.04 20.60 6.01
C VAL A 294 4.80 20.11 7.43
N HIS A 295 4.31 18.88 7.54
CA HIS A 295 4.02 18.23 8.81
C HIS A 295 4.96 17.06 9.13
N THR A 296 5.61 16.49 8.11
CA THR A 296 6.55 15.38 8.30
C THR A 296 7.82 15.65 7.50
N VAL A 297 8.97 15.58 8.18
CA VAL A 297 10.29 15.58 7.56
C VAL A 297 11.09 14.40 8.08
N SER A 298 11.66 13.62 7.16
CA SER A 298 12.66 12.60 7.45
C SER A 298 13.91 12.88 6.64
N VAL A 299 15.06 13.02 7.32
CA VAL A 299 16.38 13.09 6.69
C VAL A 299 17.21 11.94 7.22
N ASP A 300 17.38 10.91 6.41
CA ASP A 300 18.19 9.72 6.70
C ASP A 300 19.60 9.92 6.13
N ARG A 301 20.61 9.98 6.99
CA ARG A 301 22.01 10.18 6.63
C ARG A 301 22.77 8.89 6.81
N ASN A 302 22.46 7.95 5.93
CA ASN A 302 23.03 6.63 5.95
C ASN A 302 24.57 6.70 6.02
N PHE A 303 25.15 6.05 7.03
CA PHE A 303 26.60 5.98 7.23
C PHE A 303 27.21 5.15 6.10
N GLN A 304 27.96 5.78 5.20
CA GLN A 304 28.96 5.03 4.44
C GLN A 304 30.07 4.65 5.42
N TRP A 305 30.23 3.35 5.64
CA TRP A 305 31.32 2.72 6.39
C TRP A 305 32.66 2.92 5.67
N ASN A 306 33.18 4.14 5.67
CA ASN A 306 34.61 4.37 5.49
C ASN A 306 35.17 4.66 6.87
N GLU A 307 35.75 3.64 7.51
CA GLU A 307 36.35 3.65 8.86
C GLU A 307 37.60 4.55 8.99
N GLY A 308 37.70 5.65 8.23
CA GLY A 308 38.96 6.38 8.06
C GLY A 308 39.02 7.83 8.53
N ASP A 309 37.91 8.58 8.55
CA ASP A 309 37.96 10.04 8.70
C ASP A 309 37.00 10.52 9.80
N GLU A 310 37.52 10.71 11.02
CA GLU A 310 36.75 11.02 12.23
C GLU A 310 36.46 12.54 12.45
N ASP A 311 36.97 13.47 11.65
CA ASP A 311 37.14 14.86 12.13
C ASP A 311 36.31 15.99 11.47
N GLN A 312 35.15 15.73 10.87
CA GLN A 312 34.30 16.83 10.35
C GLN A 312 32.79 16.69 10.65
N GLU A 313 32.43 16.93 11.90
CA GLU A 313 31.07 16.85 12.44
C GLU A 313 30.42 18.26 12.58
N VAL A 314 30.06 18.89 11.44
CA VAL A 314 29.42 20.24 11.41
C VAL A 314 28.12 20.40 10.56
N PRO A 315 27.62 19.44 9.75
CA PRO A 315 26.41 19.69 8.94
C PRO A 315 25.06 19.79 9.70
N ASP A 316 24.96 19.22 10.89
CA ASP A 316 23.68 18.98 11.58
C ASP A 316 22.98 20.25 12.05
N THR A 317 23.77 21.23 12.50
CA THR A 317 23.24 22.48 13.04
C THR A 317 22.51 23.29 11.97
N ALA A 318 22.96 23.26 10.71
CA ALA A 318 22.32 23.97 9.62
C ALA A 318 20.93 23.40 9.30
N ILE A 319 20.78 22.07 9.28
CA ILE A 319 19.51 21.40 9.02
C ILE A 319 18.51 21.71 10.13
N LEU A 320 18.95 21.62 11.39
CA LEU A 320 18.13 21.96 12.55
C LEU A 320 17.68 23.43 12.55
N ASN A 321 18.56 24.35 12.13
CA ASN A 321 18.21 25.78 12.02
C ASN A 321 17.15 26.03 10.96
N ASP A 322 17.24 25.41 9.79
CA ASP A 322 16.22 25.55 8.73
C ASP A 322 14.89 24.90 9.18
N LEU A 323 14.94 23.76 9.87
CA LEU A 323 13.76 23.08 10.42
C LEU A 323 13.07 23.86 11.55
N ALA A 324 13.80 24.70 12.28
CA ALA A 324 13.20 25.55 13.31
C ALA A 324 12.15 26.53 12.76
N ALA A 325 12.16 26.80 11.44
CA ALA A 325 11.13 27.61 10.78
C ALA A 325 9.80 26.86 10.56
N TYR A 326 9.77 25.53 10.73
CA TYR A 326 8.64 24.67 10.36
C TYR A 326 7.60 24.57 11.48
N SER A 327 6.80 25.62 11.63
CA SER A 327 5.76 25.72 12.66
C SER A 327 4.68 24.63 12.63
N SER A 328 4.51 23.92 11.51
CA SER A 328 3.50 22.86 11.35
C SER A 328 4.06 21.43 11.47
N LEU A 329 5.36 21.30 11.78
CA LEU A 329 6.04 20.02 11.88
C LEU A 329 5.48 19.20 13.05
N LYS A 330 4.95 18.02 12.76
CA LYS A 330 4.42 17.05 13.74
C LYS A 330 5.38 15.87 13.95
N SER A 331 6.16 15.54 12.93
CA SER A 331 7.07 14.39 12.96
C SER A 331 8.40 14.77 12.31
N LEU A 332 9.48 14.54 13.04
CA LEU A 332 10.85 14.77 12.59
C LEU A 332 11.67 13.49 12.84
N PHE A 333 12.28 12.98 11.78
CA PHE A 333 13.20 11.85 11.85
C PHE A 333 14.56 12.29 11.30
N LEU A 334 15.59 12.21 12.13
CA LEU A 334 16.98 12.48 11.78
C LEU A 334 17.77 11.23 12.15
N ASN A 335 18.04 10.40 11.16
CA ASN A 335 18.77 9.14 11.32
C ASN A 335 20.17 9.24 10.73
#